data_AF-Q5ZJG2-F1
#
_entry.id   AF-Q5ZJG2-F1
#
_cell.length_a   1.000
_cell.length_b   1.000
_cell.length_c   1.000
_cell.angle_alpha   90.00
_cell.angle_beta   90.00
_cell.angle_gamma   90.00
#
_symmetry.space_group_name_H-M   'P 1'
#
loop_
_entity.id
_entity.type
_entity.pdbx_description
1 polymer ?
#
loop_
_entity_poly.entity_id
_entity_poly.type
_entity_poly.pdbx_seq_one_letter_code
_entity_poly.pdbx_strand_id
1 'polypeptide(L)'
;MDEEGMNQNGSKSQGAGGQVPATTPAEVLMRDFVSDWSPLHDASIHGRLLALKKLINQGSDVNLVTVDHVSPLHEACLGGHAACASFLLKHGAKVNGVTVDWHTPLFSACVSGSVACLNLLLQHGANLHPPCDLASPIHEAAKRGHVECVELLTSHGVNIDHNVKHLGTPLYVACENQQVDCARKLLESGANVNSGKGLESPLHAAARSCSVELVMLLIDFGADIWAKNAESKRPMELVPPGSPLGRLFLQKEGPLSLMQLCRLCIRRCFGHKQHQKITGLLLPEEL
;
A
#
# COMPACT_ATOMS: atom_id res chain seq x y z
N MET A 1 49.87 -63.78 -52.94
CA MET A 1 49.85 -63.96 -51.48
C MET A 1 49.70 -62.58 -50.87
N ASP A 2 48.67 -61.82 -51.26
CA ASP A 2 47.24 -61.97 -50.85
C ASP A 2 47.14 -61.56 -49.37
N GLU A 3 46.24 -60.70 -48.90
CA GLU A 3 45.12 -59.96 -49.44
C GLU A 3 44.77 -58.89 -48.36
N GLU A 4 44.26 -57.74 -48.82
CA GLU A 4 43.11 -56.99 -48.31
C GLU A 4 42.70 -56.95 -46.82
N GLY A 5 42.26 -55.75 -46.39
CA GLY A 5 41.31 -55.63 -45.27
C GLY A 5 41.17 -54.25 -44.65
N MET A 6 40.33 -53.38 -45.24
CA MET A 6 39.74 -52.17 -44.63
C MET A 6 39.21 -52.44 -43.20
N ASN A 7 39.06 -51.51 -42.25
CA ASN A 7 38.11 -50.39 -42.29
C ASN A 7 38.06 -49.68 -40.91
N GLN A 8 37.45 -48.50 -40.93
CA GLN A 8 37.31 -47.47 -39.90
C GLN A 8 36.35 -47.83 -38.74
N ASN A 9 36.56 -47.25 -37.55
CA ASN A 9 35.63 -46.32 -36.87
C ASN A 9 35.81 -46.24 -35.34
N GLY A 10 35.92 -45.01 -34.84
CA GLY A 10 34.86 -44.41 -34.03
C GLY A 10 34.63 -44.89 -32.59
N SER A 11 34.97 -43.98 -31.66
CA SER A 11 34.04 -43.41 -30.66
C SER A 11 33.82 -44.10 -29.30
N LYS A 12 33.90 -43.23 -28.28
CA LYS A 12 33.15 -43.18 -27.00
C LYS A 12 33.70 -43.90 -25.74
N SER A 13 34.29 -43.06 -24.89
CA SER A 13 33.88 -42.73 -23.50
C SER A 13 32.95 -43.71 -22.76
N GLN A 14 33.42 -44.27 -21.63
CA GLN A 14 32.63 -44.57 -20.42
C GLN A 14 33.49 -44.61 -19.14
N GLY A 15 33.04 -43.88 -18.09
CA GLY A 15 33.13 -44.16 -16.63
C GLY A 15 34.51 -44.18 -15.93
N ALA A 16 34.69 -43.84 -14.66
CA ALA A 16 33.79 -43.43 -13.57
C ALA A 16 34.62 -42.93 -12.37
N GLY A 17 33.98 -42.16 -11.47
CA GLY A 17 34.40 -41.88 -10.08
C GLY A 17 35.37 -40.69 -9.93
N GLY A 18 35.15 -39.70 -9.06
CA GLY A 18 34.23 -39.54 -7.95
C GLY A 18 34.98 -38.77 -6.86
N GLN A 19 34.49 -37.57 -6.50
CA GLN A 19 34.44 -36.97 -5.15
C GLN A 19 34.35 -35.44 -5.26
N VAL A 20 33.22 -34.93 -4.76
CA VAL A 20 32.94 -33.52 -4.49
C VAL A 20 33.44 -33.25 -3.06
N PRO A 21 34.21 -32.19 -2.78
CA PRO A 21 34.51 -31.85 -1.39
C PRO A 21 33.26 -31.24 -0.76
N ALA A 22 32.85 -31.83 0.36
CA ALA A 22 31.77 -31.34 1.20
C ALA A 22 32.09 -29.93 1.71
N THR A 23 31.26 -28.96 1.36
CA THR A 23 31.28 -27.63 1.96
C THR A 23 30.83 -27.74 3.41
N THR A 24 31.72 -27.31 4.32
CA THR A 24 31.49 -27.39 5.76
C THR A 24 30.42 -26.39 6.22
N PRO A 25 29.62 -26.70 7.26
CA PRO A 25 28.53 -25.82 7.75
C PRO A 25 28.95 -24.44 8.27
N ALA A 26 30.26 -24.18 8.35
CA ALA A 26 30.84 -22.92 8.84
C ALA A 26 30.90 -21.81 7.77
N GLU A 27 30.69 -22.12 6.48
CA GLU A 27 30.65 -21.12 5.40
C GLU A 27 29.32 -20.33 5.35
N VAL A 28 28.33 -20.70 6.17
CA VAL A 28 26.98 -20.11 6.16
C VAL A 28 26.87 -18.86 7.06
N LEU A 29 27.88 -18.55 7.89
CA LEU A 29 27.71 -17.57 8.98
C LEU A 29 28.36 -16.20 8.78
N MET A 30 28.86 -15.85 7.60
CA MET A 30 29.29 -14.47 7.27
C MET A 30 29.09 -14.16 5.79
N ARG A 31 27.86 -14.23 5.28
CA ARG A 31 27.48 -13.49 4.07
C ARG A 31 27.16 -12.08 4.49
N ASP A 32 28.01 -11.13 4.10
CA ASP A 32 27.69 -9.71 4.17
C ASP A 32 26.30 -9.48 3.57
N PHE A 33 25.46 -8.71 4.25
CA PHE A 33 24.08 -8.32 3.87
C PHE A 33 23.95 -7.82 2.41
N VAL A 34 25.08 -7.51 1.76
CA VAL A 34 25.23 -6.97 0.40
C VAL A 34 25.36 -8.06 -0.69
N SER A 35 25.51 -9.35 -0.32
CA SER A 35 25.98 -10.38 -1.27
C SER A 35 24.97 -10.82 -2.33
N ASP A 36 23.67 -10.60 -2.12
CA ASP A 36 22.61 -11.01 -3.07
C ASP A 36 21.99 -9.83 -3.84
N TRP A 37 22.52 -8.60 -3.66
CA TRP A 37 22.05 -7.40 -4.35
C TRP A 37 22.66 -7.29 -5.77
N SER A 38 21.81 -7.35 -6.80
CA SER A 38 22.28 -7.34 -8.19
C SER A 38 22.41 -5.93 -8.77
N PRO A 39 23.23 -5.73 -9.82
CA PRO A 39 23.26 -4.46 -10.57
C PRO A 39 21.89 -4.03 -11.10
N LEU A 40 20.98 -4.99 -11.34
CA LEU A 40 19.63 -4.70 -11.80
C LEU A 40 18.76 -4.12 -10.67
N HIS A 41 18.95 -4.57 -9.43
CA HIS A 41 18.34 -3.94 -8.25
C HIS A 41 18.90 -2.53 -8.04
N ASP A 42 20.23 -2.35 -8.11
CA ASP A 42 20.87 -1.04 -7.96
C ASP A 42 20.37 -0.03 -9.00
N ALA A 43 20.26 -0.44 -10.26
CA ALA A 43 19.71 0.41 -11.31
C ALA A 43 18.23 0.75 -11.08
N SER A 44 17.46 -0.16 -10.50
CA SER A 44 16.03 0.02 -10.24
C SER A 44 15.76 0.99 -9.10
N ILE A 45 16.41 0.81 -7.95
CA ILE A 45 16.18 1.67 -6.76
C ILE A 45 16.64 3.12 -7.01
N HIS A 46 17.69 3.31 -7.83
CA HIS A 46 18.21 4.63 -8.19
C HIS A 46 17.60 5.21 -9.48
N GLY A 47 16.64 4.53 -10.10
CA GLY A 47 15.95 5.05 -11.29
C GLY A 47 16.83 5.16 -12.54
N ARG A 48 17.94 4.42 -12.61
CA ARG A 48 18.91 4.48 -13.71
C ARG A 48 18.44 3.69 -14.94
N LEU A 49 17.42 4.22 -15.61
CA LEU A 49 16.75 3.57 -16.75
C LEU A 49 17.72 3.07 -17.84
N LEU A 50 18.74 3.86 -18.19
CA LEU A 50 19.71 3.46 -19.23
C LEU A 50 20.56 2.26 -18.81
N ALA A 51 21.00 2.22 -17.53
CA ALA A 51 21.74 1.09 -16.99
C ALA A 51 20.83 -0.15 -16.94
N LEU A 52 19.60 0.01 -16.46
CA LEU A 52 18.59 -1.05 -16.41
C LEU A 52 18.32 -1.66 -17.80
N LYS A 53 18.12 -0.82 -18.82
CA LYS A 53 17.98 -1.24 -20.22
C LYS A 53 19.19 -2.02 -20.72
N LYS A 54 20.40 -1.52 -20.45
CA LYS A 54 21.65 -2.17 -20.87
C LYS A 54 21.79 -3.56 -20.23
N LEU A 55 21.51 -3.68 -18.93
CA LEU A 55 21.61 -4.94 -18.20
C LEU A 55 20.65 -6.01 -18.72
N ILE A 56 19.39 -5.64 -18.97
CA ILE A 56 18.38 -6.56 -19.52
C ILE A 56 18.73 -6.98 -20.95
N ASN A 57 19.19 -6.04 -21.79
CA ASN A 57 19.64 -6.35 -23.16
C ASN A 57 20.90 -7.24 -23.19
N GLN A 58 21.69 -7.25 -22.11
CA GLN A 58 22.85 -8.15 -21.94
C GLN A 58 22.46 -9.54 -21.40
N GLY A 59 21.16 -9.80 -21.20
CA GLY A 59 20.63 -11.09 -20.75
C GLY A 59 20.39 -11.21 -19.25
N SER A 60 20.39 -10.10 -18.50
CA SER A 60 19.98 -10.14 -17.09
C SER A 60 18.51 -10.55 -16.97
N ASP A 61 18.21 -11.53 -16.12
CA ASP A 61 16.82 -11.93 -15.83
C ASP A 61 16.08 -10.79 -15.11
N VAL A 62 14.99 -10.34 -15.70
CA VAL A 62 14.10 -9.29 -15.15
C VAL A 62 13.46 -9.71 -13.83
N ASN A 63 13.28 -11.02 -13.63
CA ASN A 63 12.66 -11.63 -12.46
C ASN A 63 13.67 -12.16 -11.45
N LEU A 64 14.93 -11.74 -11.55
CA LEU A 64 15.93 -11.99 -10.51
C LEU A 64 15.41 -11.45 -9.18
N VAL A 65 15.61 -12.21 -8.11
CA VAL A 65 15.20 -11.82 -6.76
C VAL A 65 16.33 -12.00 -5.76
N THR A 66 16.32 -11.19 -4.70
CA THR A 66 17.17 -11.38 -3.52
C THR A 66 16.69 -12.57 -2.67
N VAL A 67 17.42 -12.89 -1.60
CA VAL A 67 17.01 -13.89 -0.59
C VAL A 67 15.67 -13.56 0.06
N ASP A 68 15.35 -12.27 0.19
CA ASP A 68 14.10 -11.77 0.74
C ASP A 68 12.97 -11.71 -0.29
N HIS A 69 13.17 -12.32 -1.46
CA HIS A 69 12.26 -12.31 -2.61
C HIS A 69 11.96 -10.90 -3.15
N VAL A 70 12.85 -9.93 -2.89
CA VAL A 70 12.77 -8.59 -3.46
C VAL A 70 13.20 -8.65 -4.92
N SER A 71 12.44 -8.01 -5.80
CA SER A 71 12.74 -7.96 -7.24
C SER A 71 13.09 -6.53 -7.68
N PRO A 72 13.72 -6.35 -8.85
CA PRO A 72 13.93 -5.03 -9.45
C PRO A 72 12.65 -4.20 -9.56
N LEU A 73 11.50 -4.84 -9.77
CA LEU A 73 10.21 -4.15 -9.85
C LEU A 73 9.78 -3.58 -8.49
N HIS A 74 10.01 -4.31 -7.39
CA HIS A 74 9.75 -3.79 -6.04
C HIS A 74 10.57 -2.51 -5.80
N GLU A 75 11.86 -2.54 -6.14
CA GLU A 75 12.77 -1.42 -5.95
C GLU A 75 12.44 -0.21 -6.84
N ALA A 76 12.10 -0.45 -8.11
CA ALA A 76 11.66 0.62 -9.00
C ALA A 76 10.39 1.30 -8.45
N CYS A 77 9.43 0.53 -7.93
CA CYS A 77 8.20 1.06 -7.35
C CYS A 77 8.43 1.76 -6.01
N LEU A 78 9.34 1.25 -5.17
CA LEU A 78 9.75 1.86 -3.90
C LEU A 78 10.47 3.20 -4.11
N GLY A 79 11.28 3.31 -5.16
CA GLY A 79 11.90 4.57 -5.58
C GLY A 79 10.96 5.49 -6.39
N GLY A 80 9.75 5.04 -6.73
CA GLY A 80 8.78 5.79 -7.53
C GLY A 80 9.16 5.96 -9.01
N HIS A 81 10.10 5.15 -9.51
CA HIS A 81 10.69 5.25 -10.84
C HIS A 81 9.82 4.61 -11.93
N ALA A 82 8.71 5.27 -12.28
CA ALA A 82 7.72 4.75 -13.23
C ALA A 82 8.29 4.33 -14.59
N ALA A 83 9.33 5.00 -15.09
CA ALA A 83 9.97 4.63 -16.34
C ALA A 83 10.73 3.29 -16.23
N CYS A 84 11.37 3.03 -15.09
CA CYS A 84 12.01 1.73 -14.81
C CYS A 84 10.95 0.65 -14.62
N ALA A 85 9.92 0.91 -13.81
CA ALA A 85 8.82 -0.03 -13.60
C ALA A 85 8.12 -0.40 -14.92
N SER A 86 7.83 0.58 -15.79
CA SER A 86 7.26 0.35 -17.11
C SER A 86 8.16 -0.53 -17.99
N PHE A 87 9.47 -0.30 -17.98
CA PHE A 87 10.40 -1.11 -18.76
C PHE A 87 10.48 -2.55 -18.25
N LEU A 88 10.54 -2.73 -16.93
CA LEU A 88 10.54 -4.04 -16.27
C LEU A 88 9.26 -4.82 -16.60
N LEU A 89 8.08 -4.20 -16.46
CA LEU A 89 6.78 -4.83 -16.77
C LEU A 89 6.68 -5.24 -18.24
N LYS A 90 7.17 -4.41 -19.18
CA LYS A 90 7.21 -4.74 -20.62
C LYS A 90 8.08 -5.95 -20.94
N HIS A 91 9.06 -6.26 -20.10
CA HIS A 91 9.96 -7.42 -20.26
C HIS A 91 9.53 -8.63 -19.42
N GLY A 92 8.32 -8.61 -18.84
CA GLY A 92 7.76 -9.76 -18.14
C GLY A 92 8.09 -9.82 -16.65
N ALA A 93 8.36 -8.68 -16.00
CA ALA A 93 8.46 -8.63 -14.55
C ALA A 93 7.15 -9.07 -13.88
N LYS A 94 7.25 -9.92 -12.85
CA LYS A 94 6.11 -10.39 -12.06
C LYS A 94 5.49 -9.26 -11.24
N VAL A 95 4.34 -8.75 -11.69
CA VAL A 95 3.61 -7.64 -11.06
C VAL A 95 3.11 -7.95 -9.64
N ASN A 96 2.84 -9.23 -9.35
CA ASN A 96 2.31 -9.72 -8.08
C ASN A 96 3.35 -10.53 -7.28
N GLY A 97 4.65 -10.26 -7.48
CA GLY A 97 5.68 -10.81 -6.62
C GLY A 97 5.44 -10.40 -5.15
N VAL A 98 5.83 -11.27 -4.22
CA VAL A 98 5.65 -11.05 -2.78
C VAL A 98 6.99 -11.29 -2.10
N THR A 99 7.47 -10.31 -1.32
CA THR A 99 8.68 -10.44 -0.50
C THR A 99 8.42 -11.29 0.74
N VAL A 100 9.48 -11.65 1.49
CA VAL A 100 9.32 -12.33 2.80
C VAL A 100 8.52 -11.50 3.81
N ASP A 101 8.55 -10.16 3.68
CA ASP A 101 7.79 -9.20 4.49
C ASP A 101 6.39 -8.92 3.92
N TRP A 102 5.90 -9.73 2.98
CA TRP A 102 4.59 -9.61 2.32
C TRP A 102 4.42 -8.38 1.44
N HIS A 103 5.49 -7.64 1.14
CA HIS A 103 5.42 -6.49 0.25
C HIS A 103 5.22 -6.94 -1.19
N THR A 104 4.30 -6.27 -1.89
CA THR A 104 4.12 -6.39 -3.34
C THR A 104 4.66 -5.13 -4.01
N PRO A 105 4.88 -5.14 -5.34
CA PRO A 105 5.20 -3.91 -6.06
C PRO A 105 4.13 -2.82 -5.88
N LEU A 106 2.86 -3.20 -5.76
CA LEU A 106 1.75 -2.28 -5.49
C LEU A 106 1.89 -1.61 -4.13
N PHE A 107 2.25 -2.40 -3.10
CA PHE A 107 2.56 -1.87 -1.78
C PHE A 107 3.76 -0.91 -1.83
N SER A 108 4.86 -1.27 -2.52
CA SER A 108 6.03 -0.40 -2.68
C SER A 108 5.70 0.92 -3.38
N ALA A 109 4.80 0.92 -4.37
CA ALA A 109 4.31 2.15 -5.00
C ALA A 109 3.49 3.03 -4.03
N CYS A 110 2.72 2.42 -3.12
CA CYS A 110 2.04 3.13 -2.04
C CYS A 110 3.01 3.65 -0.97
N VAL A 111 4.14 2.99 -0.72
CA VAL A 111 5.19 3.53 0.15
C VAL A 111 5.79 4.80 -0.44
N SER A 112 6.10 4.77 -1.75
CA SER A 112 6.71 5.91 -2.45
C SER A 112 5.75 7.06 -2.75
N GLY A 113 4.44 6.78 -2.81
CA GLY A 113 3.42 7.73 -3.26
C GLY A 113 3.38 7.92 -4.78
N SER A 114 4.07 7.06 -5.54
CA SER A 114 4.13 7.18 -7.00
C SER A 114 2.83 6.69 -7.65
N VAL A 115 1.91 7.62 -7.88
CA VAL A 115 0.65 7.38 -8.61
C VAL A 115 0.90 6.83 -10.02
N ALA A 116 1.98 7.25 -10.67
CA ALA A 116 2.39 6.72 -11.97
C ALA A 116 2.77 5.23 -11.90
N CYS A 117 3.56 4.82 -10.90
CA CYS A 117 3.84 3.40 -10.68
C CYS A 117 2.57 2.62 -10.34
N LEU A 118 1.74 3.18 -9.46
CA LEU A 118 0.49 2.56 -9.02
C LEU A 118 -0.45 2.29 -10.21
N ASN A 119 -0.67 3.28 -11.08
CA ASN A 119 -1.43 3.13 -12.32
C ASN A 119 -0.85 2.05 -13.25
N LEU A 120 0.47 2.06 -13.47
CA LEU A 120 1.13 1.06 -14.32
C LEU A 120 0.93 -0.36 -13.79
N LEU A 121 1.08 -0.55 -12.47
CA LEU A 121 0.91 -1.85 -11.84
C LEU A 121 -0.54 -2.34 -11.99
N LEU A 122 -1.54 -1.48 -11.76
CA LEU A 122 -2.95 -1.83 -11.93
C LEU A 122 -3.29 -2.18 -13.39
N GLN A 123 -2.75 -1.44 -14.37
CA GLN A 123 -2.90 -1.77 -15.79
C GLN A 123 -2.29 -3.13 -16.16
N HIS A 124 -1.27 -3.56 -15.44
CA HIS A 124 -0.62 -4.86 -15.61
C HIS A 124 -1.22 -5.97 -14.71
N GLY A 125 -2.36 -5.73 -14.06
CA GLY A 125 -3.07 -6.76 -13.27
C GLY A 125 -2.52 -6.96 -11.86
N ALA A 126 -2.00 -5.90 -11.22
CA ALA A 126 -1.68 -5.94 -9.80
C ALA A 126 -2.92 -6.22 -8.95
N ASN A 127 -2.77 -7.14 -7.98
CA ASN A 127 -3.83 -7.50 -7.06
C ASN A 127 -4.04 -6.38 -6.02
N LEU A 128 -5.28 -5.91 -5.92
CA LEU A 128 -5.68 -4.89 -4.93
C LEU A 128 -5.73 -5.44 -3.49
N HIS A 129 -5.95 -6.74 -3.36
CA HIS A 129 -5.99 -7.41 -2.08
C HIS A 129 -4.59 -7.97 -1.78
N PRO A 130 -3.93 -7.48 -0.71
CA PRO A 130 -2.63 -8.00 -0.34
C PRO A 130 -2.75 -9.46 0.12
N PRO A 131 -1.67 -10.25 0.02
CA PRO A 131 -1.64 -11.61 0.56
C PRO A 131 -1.68 -11.63 2.09
N CYS A 132 -1.33 -10.52 2.75
CA CYS A 132 -1.29 -10.39 4.20
C CYS A 132 -1.77 -9.00 4.63
N ASP A 133 -2.53 -8.95 5.73
CA ASP A 133 -3.01 -7.71 6.34
C ASP A 133 -1.88 -6.76 6.79
N LEU A 134 -0.67 -7.28 7.01
CA LEU A 134 0.52 -6.49 7.38
C LEU A 134 0.96 -5.53 6.27
N ALA A 135 0.63 -5.83 5.00
CA ALA A 135 1.11 -5.10 3.83
C ALA A 135 -0.05 -4.55 2.99
N SER A 136 -1.05 -3.95 3.64
CA SER A 136 -2.21 -3.37 2.95
C SER A 136 -1.87 -2.05 2.23
N PRO A 137 -1.96 -1.97 0.88
CA PRO A 137 -1.57 -0.78 0.11
C PRO A 137 -2.37 0.49 0.49
N ILE A 138 -3.69 0.38 0.70
CA ILE A 138 -4.53 1.54 1.06
C ILE A 138 -4.22 2.09 2.46
N HIS A 139 -3.85 1.22 3.41
CA HIS A 139 -3.46 1.63 4.76
C HIS A 139 -2.11 2.37 4.71
N GLU A 140 -1.15 1.86 3.95
CA GLU A 140 0.16 2.51 3.81
C GLU A 140 0.06 3.86 3.09
N ALA A 141 -0.74 3.97 2.04
CA ALA A 141 -1.02 5.24 1.38
C ALA A 141 -1.71 6.24 2.33
N ALA A 142 -2.71 5.79 3.10
CA ALA A 142 -3.43 6.62 4.07
C ALA A 142 -2.53 7.08 5.22
N LYS A 143 -1.65 6.21 5.74
CA LYS A 143 -0.65 6.51 6.77
C LYS A 143 0.30 7.63 6.35
N ARG A 144 0.72 7.60 5.08
CA ARG A 144 1.70 8.55 4.50
C ARG A 144 1.09 9.82 3.95
N GLY A 145 -0.24 9.92 3.86
CA GLY A 145 -0.90 11.10 3.29
C GLY A 145 -0.95 11.11 1.76
N HIS A 146 -0.77 9.97 1.09
CA HIS A 146 -0.76 9.89 -0.37
C HIS A 146 -2.19 9.86 -0.94
N VAL A 147 -2.84 11.03 -0.94
CA VAL A 147 -4.26 11.21 -1.31
C VAL A 147 -4.60 10.63 -2.68
N GLU A 148 -3.79 10.92 -3.70
CA GLU A 148 -4.02 10.42 -5.05
C GLU A 148 -3.89 8.89 -5.15
N CYS A 149 -3.00 8.28 -4.36
CA CYS A 149 -2.91 6.83 -4.28
C CYS A 149 -4.17 6.23 -3.62
N VAL A 150 -4.65 6.84 -2.53
CA VAL A 150 -5.90 6.42 -1.87
C VAL A 150 -7.09 6.54 -2.84
N GLU A 151 -7.17 7.64 -3.58
CA GLU A 151 -8.20 7.86 -4.58
C GLU A 151 -8.17 6.80 -5.68
N LEU A 152 -6.98 6.49 -6.21
CA LEU A 152 -6.82 5.51 -7.27
C LEU A 152 -7.16 4.09 -6.80
N LEU A 153 -6.70 3.67 -5.63
CA LEU A 153 -7.05 2.38 -5.05
C LEU A 153 -8.56 2.27 -4.79
N THR A 154 -9.15 3.35 -4.28
CA THR A 154 -10.58 3.45 -4.05
C THR A 154 -11.31 3.35 -5.38
N SER A 155 -10.93 4.06 -6.44
CA SER A 155 -11.62 3.97 -7.74
C SER A 155 -11.56 2.57 -8.36
N HIS A 156 -10.53 1.78 -8.06
CA HIS A 156 -10.36 0.41 -8.55
C HIS A 156 -11.08 -0.67 -7.73
N GLY A 157 -11.80 -0.30 -6.66
CA GLY A 157 -12.67 -1.25 -5.95
C GLY A 157 -12.13 -1.75 -4.62
N VAL A 158 -11.02 -1.20 -4.10
CA VAL A 158 -10.58 -1.51 -2.72
C VAL A 158 -11.70 -1.18 -1.73
N ASN A 159 -11.87 -2.06 -0.74
CA ASN A 159 -12.78 -1.83 0.37
C ASN A 159 -12.22 -0.70 1.26
N ILE A 160 -12.87 0.45 1.21
CA ILE A 160 -12.46 1.66 1.93
C ILE A 160 -12.55 1.52 3.46
N ASP A 161 -13.40 0.62 3.94
CA ASP A 161 -13.62 0.32 5.36
C ASP A 161 -12.94 -1.00 5.77
N HIS A 162 -11.98 -1.50 4.97
CA HIS A 162 -11.25 -2.71 5.32
C HIS A 162 -10.56 -2.53 6.68
N ASN A 163 -10.98 -3.33 7.66
CA ASN A 163 -10.49 -3.22 9.03
C ASN A 163 -9.44 -4.31 9.30
N VAL A 164 -8.19 -3.89 9.49
CA VAL A 164 -7.09 -4.77 9.88
C VAL A 164 -6.96 -4.74 11.40
N LYS A 165 -7.03 -5.90 12.06
CA LYS A 165 -7.12 -6.02 13.54
C LYS A 165 -6.14 -5.13 14.33
N HIS A 166 -4.90 -4.99 13.86
CA HIS A 166 -3.85 -4.24 14.55
C HIS A 166 -3.65 -2.81 14.03
N LEU A 167 -4.24 -2.44 12.88
CA LEU A 167 -4.15 -1.09 12.30
C LEU A 167 -5.45 -0.29 12.45
N GLY A 168 -6.60 -0.95 12.35
CA GLY A 168 -7.91 -0.31 12.19
C GLY A 168 -8.30 -0.19 10.71
N THR A 169 -9.07 0.84 10.38
CA THR A 169 -9.45 1.20 9.02
C THR A 169 -8.45 2.19 8.40
N PRO A 170 -8.45 2.39 7.07
CA PRO A 170 -7.63 3.42 6.42
C PRO A 170 -7.90 4.82 6.98
N LEU A 171 -9.16 5.13 7.30
CA LEU A 171 -9.55 6.40 7.91
C LEU A 171 -8.93 6.56 9.30
N TYR A 172 -8.99 5.53 10.13
CA TYR A 172 -8.35 5.56 11.46
C TYR A 172 -6.85 5.79 11.35
N VAL A 173 -6.17 5.08 10.43
CA VAL A 173 -4.73 5.23 10.21
C VAL A 173 -4.37 6.63 9.71
N ALA A 174 -5.16 7.23 8.81
CA ALA A 174 -4.99 8.61 8.40
C ALA A 174 -5.12 9.58 9.58
N CYS A 175 -6.11 9.39 10.46
CA CYS A 175 -6.31 10.22 11.65
C CYS A 175 -5.18 10.07 12.68
N GLU A 176 -4.71 8.85 12.94
CA GLU A 176 -3.60 8.57 13.85
C GLU A 176 -2.29 9.25 13.40
N ASN A 177 -2.10 9.36 12.07
CA ASN A 177 -0.93 9.99 11.46
C ASN A 177 -1.16 11.46 11.04
N GLN A 178 -2.28 12.07 11.46
CA GLN A 178 -2.62 13.48 11.19
C GLN A 178 -2.73 13.84 9.70
N GLN A 179 -3.08 12.87 8.85
CA GLN A 179 -3.23 13.05 7.41
C GLN A 179 -4.61 13.59 7.06
N VAL A 180 -4.82 14.90 7.24
CA VAL A 180 -6.13 15.56 7.06
C VAL A 180 -6.71 15.36 5.67
N ASP A 181 -5.90 15.58 4.63
CA ASP A 181 -6.39 15.49 3.25
C ASP A 181 -6.77 14.06 2.86
N CYS A 182 -6.02 13.06 3.35
CA CYS A 182 -6.40 11.66 3.20
C CYS A 182 -7.70 11.33 3.94
N ALA A 183 -7.84 11.79 5.19
CA ALA A 183 -9.07 11.59 5.96
C ALA A 183 -10.28 12.22 5.24
N ARG A 184 -10.13 13.44 4.73
CA ARG A 184 -11.16 14.14 3.95
C ARG A 184 -11.55 13.34 2.72
N LYS A 185 -10.56 12.91 1.93
CA LYS A 185 -10.82 12.14 0.71
C LYS A 185 -11.50 10.80 0.99
N LEU A 186 -11.11 10.11 2.07
CA LEU A 186 -11.73 8.86 2.49
C LEU A 186 -13.21 9.08 2.88
N LEU A 187 -13.50 10.12 3.66
CA LEU A 187 -14.86 10.49 4.07
C LEU A 187 -15.75 10.90 2.90
N GLU A 188 -15.22 11.69 1.96
CA GLU A 188 -15.89 12.07 0.71
C GLU A 188 -16.22 10.85 -0.14
N SER A 189 -15.30 9.89 -0.19
CA SER A 189 -15.47 8.60 -0.88
C SER A 189 -16.44 7.64 -0.17
N GLY A 190 -16.88 8.00 1.04
CA GLY A 190 -17.90 7.28 1.81
C GLY A 190 -17.32 6.28 2.81
N ALA A 191 -16.12 6.51 3.34
CA ALA A 191 -15.63 5.76 4.50
C ALA A 191 -16.55 5.97 5.70
N ASN A 192 -16.74 4.92 6.51
CA ASN A 192 -17.52 5.01 7.73
C ASN A 192 -16.74 5.80 8.80
N VAL A 193 -17.20 7.03 9.07
CA VAL A 193 -16.60 7.97 10.02
C VAL A 193 -16.42 7.41 11.43
N ASN A 194 -17.21 6.42 11.83
CA ASN A 194 -17.19 5.83 13.17
C ASN A 194 -16.41 4.50 13.24
N SER A 195 -16.01 3.93 12.10
CA SER A 195 -15.26 2.68 12.06
C SER A 195 -13.77 2.94 12.21
N GLY A 196 -13.19 2.54 13.34
CA GLY A 196 -11.75 2.68 13.60
C GLY A 196 -11.07 1.36 13.98
N LYS A 197 -10.28 1.36 15.05
CA LYS A 197 -9.53 0.19 15.54
C LYS A 197 -10.19 -0.39 16.77
N GLY A 198 -10.98 -1.46 16.60
CA GLY A 198 -11.80 -2.01 17.69
C GLY A 198 -12.84 -1.00 18.15
N LEU A 199 -12.83 -0.64 19.45
CA LEU A 199 -13.71 0.40 20.01
C LEU A 199 -13.15 1.82 19.86
N GLU A 200 -11.92 1.97 19.37
CA GLU A 200 -11.29 3.27 19.17
C GLU A 200 -11.72 3.86 17.83
N SER A 201 -12.61 4.86 17.84
CA SER A 201 -13.06 5.54 16.61
C SER A 201 -12.01 6.51 16.05
N PRO A 202 -12.09 6.91 14.77
CA PRO A 202 -11.22 7.95 14.21
C PRO A 202 -11.25 9.27 15.02
N LEU A 203 -12.40 9.58 15.64
CA LEU A 203 -12.54 10.77 16.48
C LEU A 203 -11.75 10.66 17.79
N HIS A 204 -11.61 9.47 18.38
CA HIS A 204 -10.73 9.26 19.53
C HIS A 204 -9.26 9.49 19.15
N ALA A 205 -8.82 8.99 17.99
CA ALA A 205 -7.46 9.21 17.49
C ALA A 205 -7.17 10.70 17.27
N ALA A 206 -8.09 11.42 16.63
CA ALA A 206 -7.98 12.87 16.40
C ALA A 206 -7.98 13.68 17.71
N ALA A 207 -8.77 13.26 18.71
CA ALA A 207 -8.79 13.90 20.02
C ALA A 207 -7.47 13.71 20.78
N ARG A 208 -6.88 12.50 20.74
CA ARG A 208 -5.59 12.20 21.37
C ARG A 208 -4.45 13.01 20.77
N SER A 209 -4.45 13.21 19.45
CA SER A 209 -3.46 14.04 18.76
C SER A 209 -3.75 15.55 18.88
N CYS A 210 -4.84 15.94 19.56
CA CYS A 210 -5.30 17.32 19.70
C CYS A 210 -5.50 18.03 18.35
N SER A 211 -5.82 17.29 17.28
CA SER A 211 -6.00 17.83 15.93
C SER A 211 -7.39 18.45 15.77
N VAL A 212 -7.48 19.78 15.91
CA VAL A 212 -8.73 20.53 15.76
C VAL A 212 -9.34 20.33 14.37
N GLU A 213 -8.50 20.30 13.34
CA GLU A 213 -8.96 20.16 11.95
C GLU A 213 -9.57 18.79 11.68
N LEU A 214 -8.93 17.70 12.14
CA LEU A 214 -9.51 16.35 12.03
C LEU A 214 -10.79 16.22 12.86
N VAL A 215 -10.84 16.77 14.07
CA VAL A 215 -12.05 16.72 14.90
C VAL A 215 -13.21 17.43 14.21
N MET A 216 -12.99 18.64 13.68
CA MET A 216 -14.02 19.37 12.92
C MET A 216 -14.48 18.59 11.70
N LEU A 217 -13.53 18.09 10.91
CA LEU A 217 -13.82 17.28 9.73
C LEU A 217 -14.67 16.05 10.10
N LEU A 218 -14.26 15.28 11.09
CA LEU A 218 -14.97 14.06 11.50
C LEU A 218 -16.39 14.37 12.00
N ILE A 219 -16.56 15.42 12.82
CA ILE A 219 -17.89 15.86 13.28
C ILE A 219 -18.77 16.29 12.10
N ASP A 220 -18.20 17.01 11.12
CA ASP A 220 -18.93 17.44 9.92
C ASP A 220 -19.40 16.24 9.07
N PHE A 221 -18.71 15.10 9.14
CA PHE A 221 -19.13 13.84 8.51
C PHE A 221 -19.93 12.92 9.43
N GLY A 222 -20.32 13.38 10.63
CA GLY A 222 -21.23 12.68 11.53
C GLY A 222 -20.54 11.70 12.48
N ALA A 223 -19.30 11.98 12.89
CA ALA A 223 -18.65 11.24 13.97
C ALA A 223 -19.46 11.32 15.28
N ASP A 224 -19.60 10.18 15.95
CA ASP A 224 -20.25 10.09 17.25
C ASP A 224 -19.33 10.61 18.36
N ILE A 225 -19.67 11.78 18.89
CA ILE A 225 -18.95 12.43 20.00
C ILE A 225 -19.18 11.72 21.36
N TRP A 226 -20.17 10.83 21.45
CA TRP A 226 -20.55 10.10 22.66
C TRP A 226 -20.03 8.67 22.69
N ALA A 227 -19.46 8.19 21.59
CA ALA A 227 -18.88 6.86 21.50
C ALA A 227 -17.83 6.66 22.61
N LYS A 228 -17.79 5.45 23.18
CA LYS A 228 -16.83 5.09 24.22
C LYS A 228 -15.85 4.07 23.68
N ASN A 229 -14.57 4.30 23.94
CA ASN A 229 -13.53 3.33 23.63
C ASN A 229 -13.44 2.19 24.67
N ALA A 230 -12.42 1.33 24.54
CA ALA A 230 -12.19 0.21 25.44
C ALA A 230 -11.91 0.63 26.91
N GLU A 231 -11.45 1.86 27.12
CA GLU A 231 -11.25 2.45 28.45
C GLU A 231 -12.53 3.11 29.00
N SER A 232 -13.66 2.95 28.30
CA SER A 232 -14.94 3.62 28.57
C SER A 232 -14.88 5.15 28.51
N LYS A 233 -13.87 5.72 27.82
CA LYS A 233 -13.70 7.16 27.65
C LYS A 233 -14.33 7.65 26.36
N ARG A 234 -14.94 8.83 26.40
CA ARG A 234 -15.38 9.57 25.21
C ARG A 234 -14.21 10.31 24.55
N PRO A 235 -14.30 10.71 23.26
CA PRO A 235 -13.25 11.49 22.61
C PRO A 235 -12.84 12.74 23.39
N MET A 236 -13.80 13.50 23.93
CA MET A 236 -13.52 14.72 24.70
C MET A 236 -12.71 14.46 25.98
N GLU A 237 -12.81 13.26 26.56
CA GLU A 237 -12.12 12.86 27.79
C GLU A 237 -10.66 12.48 27.54
N LEU A 238 -10.26 12.33 26.27
CA LEU A 238 -8.87 12.11 25.86
C LEU A 238 -8.09 13.42 25.65
N VAL A 239 -8.78 14.56 25.68
CA VAL A 239 -8.18 15.88 25.42
C VAL A 239 -7.69 16.51 26.72
N PRO A 240 -6.55 17.26 26.72
CA PRO A 240 -6.11 17.98 27.90
C PRO A 240 -7.18 18.93 28.47
N PRO A 241 -7.32 19.00 29.81
CA PRO A 241 -8.32 19.84 30.45
C PRO A 241 -8.08 21.32 30.15
N GLY A 242 -9.14 22.07 29.86
CA GLY A 242 -9.08 23.51 29.57
C GLY A 242 -8.56 23.88 28.17
N SER A 243 -8.21 22.88 27.33
CA SER A 243 -7.77 23.11 25.96
C SER A 243 -8.88 23.73 25.08
N PRO A 244 -8.52 24.46 24.00
CA PRO A 244 -9.48 24.95 23.02
C PRO A 244 -10.32 23.82 22.40
N LEU A 245 -9.73 22.64 22.21
CA LEU A 245 -10.40 21.48 21.66
C LEU A 245 -11.47 20.93 22.62
N GLY A 246 -11.22 20.93 23.93
CA GLY A 246 -12.24 20.59 24.92
C GLY A 246 -13.44 21.54 24.87
N ARG A 247 -13.21 22.84 24.69
CA ARG A 247 -14.29 23.83 24.50
C ARG A 247 -15.07 23.59 23.21
N LEU A 248 -14.39 23.18 22.14
CA LEU A 248 -15.02 22.81 20.88
C LEU A 248 -15.97 21.62 21.05
N PHE A 249 -15.54 20.56 21.74
CA PHE A 249 -16.42 19.42 22.02
C PHE A 249 -17.67 19.82 22.78
N LEU A 250 -17.53 20.63 23.84
CA LEU A 250 -18.67 21.16 24.60
C LEU A 250 -19.63 21.98 23.73
N GLN A 251 -19.12 22.78 22.80
CA GLN A 251 -19.95 23.53 21.85
C GLN A 251 -20.72 22.59 20.90
N LYS A 252 -20.16 21.43 20.59
CA LYS A 252 -20.72 20.43 19.68
C LYS A 252 -21.60 19.37 20.36
N GLU A 253 -21.73 19.38 21.69
CA GLU A 253 -22.66 18.49 22.42
C GLU A 253 -24.15 18.80 22.17
N GLY A 254 -24.46 20.01 21.67
CA GLY A 254 -25.81 20.39 21.28
C GLY A 254 -26.35 19.58 20.09
N PRO A 255 -27.67 19.64 19.83
CA PRO A 255 -28.27 18.96 18.69
C PRO A 255 -27.69 19.49 17.37
N LEU A 256 -27.46 18.58 16.41
CA LEU A 256 -27.05 18.95 15.06
C LEU A 256 -28.12 19.84 14.41
N SER A 257 -27.70 20.81 13.61
CA SER A 257 -28.64 21.62 12.84
C SER A 257 -29.46 20.73 11.90
N LEU A 258 -30.70 21.13 11.59
CA LEU A 258 -31.54 20.39 10.64
C LEU A 258 -30.83 20.19 9.30
N MET A 259 -30.11 21.20 8.82
CA MET A 259 -29.32 21.13 7.59
C MET A 259 -28.25 20.04 7.66
N GLN A 260 -27.56 19.92 8.79
CA GLN A 260 -26.56 18.87 9.01
C GLN A 260 -27.19 17.48 9.07
N LEU A 261 -28.32 17.34 9.75
CA LEU A 261 -29.07 16.08 9.79
C LEU A 261 -29.52 15.66 8.38
N CYS A 262 -30.07 16.59 7.61
CA CYS A 262 -30.45 16.35 6.21
C CYS A 262 -29.24 15.92 5.38
N ARG A 263 -28.11 16.61 5.48
CA ARG A 263 -26.87 16.27 4.77
C ARG A 263 -26.42 14.83 5.06
N LEU A 264 -26.39 14.43 6.33
CA LEU A 264 -26.01 13.07 6.73
C LEU A 264 -27.01 12.02 6.22
N CYS A 265 -28.30 12.31 6.31
CA CYS A 265 -29.36 11.42 5.78
C CYS A 265 -29.23 11.24 4.26
N ILE A 266 -29.05 12.33 3.51
CA ILE A 266 -28.88 12.29 2.05
C ILE A 266 -27.64 11.46 1.69
N ARG A 267 -26.49 11.73 2.32
CA ARG A 267 -25.25 10.98 2.08
C ARG A 267 -25.43 9.47 2.34
N ARG A 268 -26.16 9.10 3.40
CA ARG A 268 -26.43 7.69 3.73
C ARG A 268 -27.26 6.96 2.67
N CYS A 269 -28.06 7.68 1.87
CA CYS A 269 -28.79 7.10 0.74
C CYS A 269 -27.86 6.72 -0.43
N PHE A 270 -26.64 7.26 -0.47
CA PHE A 270 -25.64 6.94 -1.48
C PHE A 270 -24.68 5.88 -0.94
N GLY A 271 -24.49 4.80 -1.70
CA GLY A 271 -23.45 3.80 -1.39
C GLY A 271 -22.03 4.36 -1.56
N HIS A 272 -21.02 3.55 -1.22
CA HIS A 272 -19.62 3.92 -1.41
C HIS A 272 -19.35 4.41 -2.85
N LYS A 273 -18.67 5.56 -2.98
CA LYS A 273 -18.35 6.21 -4.27
C LYS A 273 -19.55 6.66 -5.11
N GLN A 274 -20.77 6.70 -4.55
CA GLN A 274 -21.96 7.15 -5.30
C GLN A 274 -22.32 8.61 -5.04
N HIS A 275 -21.59 9.32 -4.17
CA HIS A 275 -21.87 10.72 -3.83
C HIS A 275 -21.77 11.67 -5.03
N GLN A 276 -21.03 11.32 -6.09
CA GLN A 276 -21.05 12.09 -7.34
C GLN A 276 -22.44 12.18 -7.97
N LYS A 277 -23.35 11.25 -7.68
CA LYS A 277 -24.73 11.27 -8.16
C LYS A 277 -25.59 12.35 -7.49
N ILE A 278 -25.08 13.01 -6.43
CA ILE A 278 -25.76 14.14 -5.79
C ILE A 278 -25.95 15.29 -6.78
N THR A 279 -25.04 15.49 -7.73
CA THR A 279 -25.16 16.52 -8.78
C THR A 279 -26.33 16.28 -9.73
N GLY A 280 -26.91 15.08 -9.72
CA GLY A 280 -28.14 14.75 -10.46
C GLY A 280 -29.43 15.05 -9.69
N LEU A 281 -29.35 15.48 -8.43
CA LEU A 281 -30.53 15.87 -7.66
C LEU A 281 -31.00 17.27 -8.07
N LEU A 282 -32.31 17.48 -8.05
CA LEU A 282 -32.91 18.79 -8.29
C LEU A 282 -32.80 19.65 -7.02
N LEU A 283 -31.59 20.11 -6.72
CA LEU A 283 -31.25 20.98 -5.59
C LEU A 283 -30.59 22.27 -6.11
N PRO A 284 -30.74 23.41 -5.41
CA PRO A 284 -29.88 24.58 -5.63
C PRO A 284 -28.40 24.22 -5.56
N GLU A 285 -27.58 24.82 -6.42
CA GLU A 285 -26.13 24.56 -6.50
C GLU A 285 -25.38 24.88 -5.20
N GLU A 286 -25.98 25.72 -4.33
CA GLU A 286 -25.39 26.07 -3.04
C GLU A 286 -25.55 24.98 -1.94
N LEU A 287 -26.33 23.91 -2.18
CA LEU A 287 -26.64 22.85 -1.20
C LEU A 287 -25.91 21.53 -1.48
#